data_AF-A0A8X6XB32-F1
#
_entry.id   AF-A0A8X6XB32-F1
#
_cell.length_a   1.000
_cell.length_b   1.000
_cell.length_c   1.000
_cell.angle_alpha   90.00
_cell.angle_beta   90.00
_cell.angle_gamma   90.00
#
_symmetry.space_group_name_H-M   'P 1'
#
loop_
_entity.id
_entity.type
_entity.pdbx_description
1 polymer ?
#
loop_
_entity_poly.entity_id
_entity_poly.type
_entity_poly.pdbx_seq_one_letter_code
_entity_poly.pdbx_strand_id
1 'polypeptide(L)'
;MGSGYFLTNERFFRNSYSRVLRTMKVRRSIIGPERTRRRNEFDNWNYKAELYAFSQRLSENISEETLRLAFIHDSYIQKEEQKRKELDIPSGTYNLLLNQTLL
;
A
#
# COMPACT_ATOMS: atom_id res chain seq x y z
N MET A 1 41.51 7.07 22.54
CA MET A 1 40.08 6.98 22.96
C MET A 1 39.36 8.19 22.38
N GLY A 2 38.73 8.05 21.22
CA GLY A 2 38.00 9.14 20.56
C GLY A 2 36.53 9.11 20.98
N SER A 3 36.07 10.14 21.69
CA SER A 3 34.68 10.31 22.09
C SER A 3 33.83 10.67 20.86
N GLY A 4 33.08 9.70 20.34
CA GLY A 4 32.10 9.91 19.29
C GLY A 4 30.90 10.67 19.84
N TYR A 5 30.80 11.96 19.51
CA TYR A 5 29.58 12.74 19.75
C TYR A 5 28.51 12.30 18.75
N PHE A 6 27.59 11.44 19.19
CA PHE A 6 26.32 11.26 18.50
C PHE A 6 25.53 12.57 18.63
N LEU A 7 25.51 13.40 17.59
CA LEU A 7 24.63 14.55 17.50
C LEU A 7 23.19 14.04 17.36
N THR A 8 22.48 13.89 18.48
CA THR A 8 21.02 13.74 18.47
C THR A 8 20.43 15.04 17.96
N ASN A 9 20.11 15.08 16.68
CA ASN A 9 19.48 16.21 16.02
C ASN A 9 18.00 16.25 16.45
N GLU A 10 17.75 16.60 17.71
CA GLU A 10 16.40 16.77 18.24
C GLU A 10 15.76 17.97 17.56
N ARG A 11 14.91 17.69 16.57
CA ARG A 11 14.08 18.70 15.93
C ARG A 11 13.04 19.19 16.93
N PHE A 12 13.37 20.22 17.70
CA PHE A 12 12.39 20.93 18.52
C PHE A 12 11.40 21.67 17.62
N PHE A 13 10.30 21.01 17.27
CA PHE A 13 9.19 21.69 16.61
C PHE A 13 8.54 22.66 17.60
N ARG A 14 8.50 23.95 17.25
CA ARG A 14 7.80 24.96 18.06
C ARG A 14 6.33 24.55 18.23
N ASN A 15 5.77 24.76 19.41
CA ASN A 15 4.39 24.37 19.72
C ASN A 15 3.35 25.01 18.75
N SER A 16 3.66 26.18 18.19
CA SER A 16 2.86 26.86 17.16
C SER A 16 2.78 26.11 15.81
N TYR A 17 3.76 25.25 15.52
CA TYR A 17 3.83 24.48 14.27
C TYR A 17 2.63 23.54 14.11
N SER A 18 2.20 22.89 15.20
CA SER A 18 1.03 22.00 15.21
C SER A 18 -0.26 22.70 14.78
N ARG A 19 -0.46 23.96 15.24
CA ARG A 19 -1.60 24.80 14.90
C ARG A 19 -1.60 25.13 13.42
N VAL A 20 -0.44 25.55 12.89
CA VAL A 20 -0.27 25.87 11.47
C VAL A 20 -0.56 24.66 10.59
N LEU A 21 -0.01 23.48 10.92
CA LEU A 21 -0.26 22.25 10.17
C LEU A 21 -1.74 21.86 10.15
N ARG A 22 -2.44 21.99 11.29
CA ARG A 22 -3.88 21.70 11.38
C ARG A 22 -4.68 22.65 10.48
N THR A 23 -4.36 23.95 10.50
CA THR A 23 -4.98 24.94 9.62
C THR A 23 -4.71 24.63 8.14
N MET A 24 -3.47 24.24 7.78
CA MET A 24 -3.13 23.85 6.41
C MET A 24 -3.91 22.62 5.95
N LYS A 25 -4.06 21.59 6.81
CA LYS A 25 -4.86 20.39 6.51
C LYS A 25 -6.31 20.75 6.20
N VAL A 26 -6.92 21.60 7.03
CA VAL A 26 -8.31 22.06 6.83
C VAL A 26 -8.43 22.86 5.53
N ARG A 27 -7.50 23.76 5.25
CA ARG A 27 -7.49 24.54 4.00
C ARG A 27 -7.38 23.63 2.77
N ARG A 28 -6.52 22.60 2.81
CA ARG A 28 -6.41 21.61 1.73
C ARG A 28 -7.73 20.90 1.49
N SER A 29 -8.45 20.48 2.54
CA SER A 29 -9.76 19.84 2.37
C SER A 29 -10.84 20.75 1.79
N ILE A 30 -10.72 22.08 1.94
CA ILE A 30 -11.67 23.06 1.39
C ILE A 30 -11.43 23.31 -0.10
N ILE A 31 -10.17 23.41 -0.53
CA ILE A 31 -9.78 23.69 -1.92
C ILE A 31 -10.18 22.54 -2.86
N GLY A 32 -10.17 21.32 -2.35
CA GLY A 32 -10.67 20.15 -3.05
C GLY A 32 -10.24 18.87 -2.33
N PRO A 33 -10.98 17.76 -2.51
CA PRO A 33 -10.55 16.48 -1.97
C PRO A 33 -9.23 16.07 -2.62
N GLU A 34 -8.31 15.55 -1.81
CA GLU A 34 -7.13 14.88 -2.35
C GLU A 34 -7.58 13.68 -3.20
N ARG A 35 -6.75 13.29 -4.18
CA ARG A 35 -7.03 12.07 -4.97
C ARG A 35 -7.31 10.90 -4.03
N THR A 36 -8.33 10.11 -4.35
CA THR A 36 -8.63 8.90 -3.60
C THR A 36 -7.47 7.91 -3.76
N ARG A 37 -6.76 7.64 -2.66
CA ARG A 37 -5.67 6.67 -2.64
C ARG A 37 -6.25 5.27 -2.48
N ARG A 38 -5.59 4.27 -3.07
CA ARG A 38 -6.01 2.87 -2.88
C ARG A 38 -5.76 2.46 -1.42
N ARG A 39 -6.59 1.56 -0.90
CA ARG A 39 -6.50 1.16 0.52
C ARG A 39 -5.16 0.50 0.86
N ASN A 40 -4.53 -0.17 -0.10
CA ASN A 40 -3.23 -0.80 0.05
C ASN A 40 -2.04 0.19 0.08
N GLU A 41 -2.25 1.47 -0.19
CA GLU A 41 -1.20 2.50 -0.09
C GLU A 41 -1.00 3.00 1.35
N PHE A 42 -1.89 2.65 2.28
CA PHE A 42 -1.79 3.07 3.69
C PHE A 42 -0.91 2.11 4.48
N ASP A 43 -0.08 2.65 5.37
CA ASP A 43 0.90 1.89 6.16
C ASP A 43 0.29 0.80 7.05
N ASN A 44 -0.98 0.97 7.44
CA ASN A 44 -1.68 0.01 8.30
C ASN A 44 -2.37 -1.13 7.55
N TRP A 45 -2.09 -1.31 6.25
CA TRP A 45 -2.67 -2.36 5.43
C TRP A 45 -1.72 -3.56 5.28
N ASN A 46 -2.18 -4.75 5.68
CA ASN A 46 -1.43 -6.00 5.49
C ASN A 46 -2.24 -6.98 4.65
N TYR A 47 -1.76 -7.27 3.43
CA TYR A 47 -2.46 -8.11 2.46
C TYR A 47 -2.82 -9.50 3.00
N LYS A 48 -1.91 -10.20 3.67
CA LYS A 48 -2.17 -11.55 4.20
C LYS A 48 -3.21 -11.55 5.32
N ALA A 49 -3.10 -10.59 6.24
CA ALA A 49 -4.04 -10.46 7.35
C ALA A 49 -5.45 -10.11 6.85
N GLU A 50 -5.55 -9.26 5.82
CA GLU A 50 -6.83 -8.86 5.22
C GLU A 50 -7.50 -10.01 4.48
N LEU A 51 -6.74 -10.87 3.77
CA LEU A 51 -7.27 -12.08 3.15
C LEU A 51 -7.81 -13.07 4.20
N TYR A 52 -7.07 -13.29 5.28
CA TYR A 52 -7.54 -14.13 6.39
C TYR A 52 -8.80 -13.56 7.04
N ALA A 53 -8.82 -12.26 7.36
CA ALA A 53 -9.99 -11.61 7.93
C ALA A 53 -11.20 -11.65 6.98
N PHE A 54 -10.98 -11.64 5.66
CA PHE A 54 -12.05 -11.79 4.68
C PHE A 54 -12.73 -13.17 4.75
N SER A 55 -11.96 -14.26 4.76
CA SER A 55 -12.54 -15.62 4.86
C SER A 55 -13.27 -15.84 6.18
N GLN A 56 -12.68 -15.38 7.29
CA GLN A 56 -13.30 -15.50 8.62
C GLN A 56 -14.62 -14.72 8.73
N ARG A 57 -14.73 -13.54 8.11
CA ARG A 57 -15.99 -12.76 8.10
C ARG A 57 -17.13 -13.46 7.37
N LEU A 58 -16.82 -14.23 6.34
CA LEU A 58 -17.79 -15.03 5.60
C LEU A 58 -18.11 -16.36 6.30
N SER A 59 -17.36 -16.73 7.35
CA SER A 59 -17.44 -18.04 8.00
C SER A 59 -17.15 -19.21 7.06
N GLU A 60 -16.36 -18.98 6.01
CA GLU A 60 -15.98 -19.97 5.00
C GLU A 60 -14.50 -20.33 5.12
N ASN A 61 -14.18 -21.62 4.96
CA ASN A 61 -12.79 -22.10 4.95
C ASN A 61 -12.20 -22.02 3.53
N ILE A 62 -12.01 -20.80 3.04
CA ILE A 62 -11.39 -20.55 1.74
C ILE A 62 -9.86 -20.56 1.89
N SER A 63 -9.16 -21.25 0.98
CA SER A 63 -7.70 -21.22 0.92
C SER A 63 -7.20 -19.80 0.58
N GLU A 64 -6.06 -19.42 1.16
CA GLU A 64 -5.44 -18.14 0.84
C GLU A 64 -5.07 -18.05 -0.65
N GLU A 65 -4.61 -19.16 -1.25
CA GLU A 65 -4.17 -19.20 -2.64
C GLU A 65 -5.31 -18.94 -3.62
N THR A 66 -6.49 -19.53 -3.36
CA THR A 66 -7.68 -19.31 -4.19
C THR A 66 -8.15 -17.86 -4.11
N LEU A 67 -8.13 -17.24 -2.93
CA LEU A 67 -8.46 -15.82 -2.78
C LEU A 67 -7.46 -14.91 -3.49
N ARG A 68 -6.16 -15.19 -3.37
CA ARG A 68 -5.11 -14.42 -4.05
C ARG A 68 -5.32 -14.42 -5.55
N LEU A 69 -5.58 -15.60 -6.12
CA LEU A 69 -5.89 -15.74 -7.53
C LEU A 69 -7.15 -14.95 -7.86
N ALA A 70 -8.26 -15.21 -7.17
CA ALA A 70 -9.56 -14.57 -7.42
C ALA A 70 -9.52 -13.03 -7.40
N PHE A 71 -8.68 -12.41 -6.56
CA PHE A 71 -8.55 -10.95 -6.49
C PHE A 71 -7.63 -10.32 -7.55
N ILE A 72 -6.90 -11.12 -8.32
CA ILE A 72 -6.08 -10.62 -9.44
C ILE A 72 -6.97 -10.45 -10.68
N HIS A 73 -6.86 -9.28 -11.31
CA HIS A 73 -7.57 -8.96 -12.55
C HIS A 73 -6.57 -8.63 -13.67
N ASP A 74 -6.92 -8.94 -14.91
CA ASP A 74 -6.04 -8.81 -16.08
C ASP A 74 -5.49 -7.39 -16.26
N SER A 75 -6.33 -6.38 -16.02
CA SER A 75 -5.92 -4.97 -16.08
C SER A 75 -4.83 -4.60 -15.06
N TYR A 76 -4.72 -5.33 -13.95
CA TYR A 76 -3.63 -5.17 -13.00
C TYR A 76 -2.33 -5.76 -13.56
N ILE A 77 -2.40 -6.95 -14.16
CA ILE A 77 -1.25 -7.64 -14.77
C ILE A 77 -0.64 -6.75 -15.88
N GLN A 78 -1.47 -6.26 -16.81
CA GLN A 78 -1.03 -5.39 -17.90
C GLN A 78 -0.33 -4.12 -17.40
N LYS A 79 -0.87 -3.48 -16.36
CA LYS A 79 -0.27 -2.28 -15.76
C LYS A 79 1.06 -2.59 -15.09
N GLU A 80 1.17 -3.72 -14.41
CA GLU A 80 2.40 -4.13 -13.75
C GLU A 80 3.49 -4.50 -14.77
N GLU A 81 3.12 -5.17 -15.86
CA GLU A 81 4.03 -5.43 -16.99
C GLU A 81 4.54 -4.15 -17.62
N GLN A 82 3.65 -3.19 -17.88
CA GLN A 82 4.04 -1.89 -18.43
C GLN A 82 5.00 -1.15 -17.50
N LYS A 83 4.71 -1.12 -16.19
CA LYS A 83 5.58 -0.50 -15.19
C LYS A 83 6.95 -1.19 -15.11
N ARG A 84 7.02 -2.51 -15.29
CA ARG A 84 8.30 -3.25 -15.34
C ARG A 84 9.11 -2.91 -16.57
N LYS A 85 8.46 -2.80 -17.74
CA LYS A 85 9.10 -2.36 -18.99
C LYS A 85 9.69 -0.95 -18.85
N GLU A 86 8.95 -0.04 -18.20
CA GLU A 86 9.43 1.32 -17.92
C GLU A 86 10.66 1.36 -16.97
N LEU A 87 10.83 0.33 -16.15
CA LEU A 87 11.95 0.21 -15.21
C LEU A 87 13.08 -0.71 -15.72
N ASP A 88 13.02 -1.17 -16.98
CA ASP A 88 13.95 -2.11 -17.60
C ASP A 88 14.19 -3.39 -16.78
N ILE A 89 13.18 -3.82 -16.01
CA ILE A 89 13.27 -5.04 -15.20
C ILE A 89 12.93 -6.23 -16.10
N PRO A 90 13.83 -7.23 -16.23
CA PRO A 90 13.55 -8.41 -17.04
C PRO A 90 12.35 -9.16 -16.47
N SER A 91 11.49 -9.65 -17.36
CA SER A 91 10.32 -10.48 -17.04
C SER A 91 10.76 -11.87 -16.58
N GLY A 92 11.40 -11.95 -15.41
CA GLY A 92 11.71 -13.21 -14.74
C GLY A 92 10.42 -13.92 -14.33
N THR A 93 10.45 -15.26 -14.47
CA THR A 93 9.36 -16.24 -14.34
C THR A 93 8.50 -16.06 -13.08
N TYR A 94 7.40 -15.31 -13.18
CA TYR A 94 6.30 -15.41 -12.23
C TYR A 94 5.06 -15.84 -12.99
N ASN A 95 4.67 -17.10 -12.82
CA ASN A 95 3.37 -17.60 -13.28
C ASN A 95 2.30 -17.06 -12.34
N LEU A 96 1.85 -15.82 -12.55
CA LEU A 96 0.58 -15.36 -12.02
C LEU A 96 -0.49 -16.10 -12.83
N LEU A 97 -0.94 -17.24 -12.33
CA LEU A 97 -2.01 -18.02 -12.94
C LEU A 97 -3.22 -17.11 -13.11
N LEU A 98 -3.62 -16.92 -14.36
CA LEU A 98 -4.80 -16.15 -14.74
C LEU A 98 -6.04 -16.86 -14.18
N ASN A 99 -7.04 -16.10 -13.72
CA ASN A 99 -8.34 -16.64 -13.32
C ASN A 99 -9.14 -17.12 -14.55
N GLN A 100 -8.69 -18.18 -15.21
CA GLN A 100 -9.43 -18.77 -16.34
C GLN A 100 -10.32 -19.95 -15.95
N THR A 101 -10.26 -20.44 -14.71
CA THR A 101 -11.09 -21.57 -14.25
C THR A 101 -11.48 -21.44 -12.77
N LEU A 102 -12.60 -20.74 -12.50
CA LEU A 102 -13.39 -20.90 -11.27
C LEU A 102 -14.88 -21.01 -11.63
N LEU A 103 -15.18 -21.83 -12.63
CA LEU A 103 -16.48 -22.41 -12.99
C LEU A 103 -16.24 -23.82 -13.55
#